data_AF-A0A7C4FUP0-F1
#
_entry.id   AF-A0A7C4FUP0-F1
#
_cell.length_a   1.000
_cell.length_b   1.000
_cell.length_c   1.000
_cell.angle_alpha   90.00
_cell.angle_beta   90.00
_cell.angle_gamma   90.00
#
_symmetry.space_group_name_H-M   'P 1'
#
loop_
_entity.id
_entity.type
_entity.pdbx_description
1 polymer ?
#
loop_
_entity_poly.entity_id
_entity_poly.type
_entity_poly.pdbx_seq_one_letter_code
_entity_poly.pdbx_strand_id
1 'polypeptide(L)'
;MYDTKADYLFEVSWEVCNRVGGIYTVIKSKSSEMMRLYKNYFLIGPYFERNVKVDFVSMNPPEEFKKVFDDLKHEGVICHYGKWLEIKGKPYTILIESNGLLSRKNEIKGKFWEYYNIDSIRAGWDFDEPSIWSY
;
A
#
# COMPACT_ATOMS: atom_id res chain seq x y z
N MET A 1 27.50 -2.78 12.58
CA MET A 1 26.64 -2.72 11.39
C MET A 1 25.58 -3.80 11.57
N TYR A 2 24.30 -3.47 11.54
CA TYR A 2 23.26 -4.50 11.54
C TYR A 2 23.30 -5.17 10.17
N ASP A 3 23.61 -6.46 10.13
CA ASP A 3 23.63 -7.25 8.90
C ASP A 3 22.17 -7.64 8.58
N THR A 4 21.48 -6.76 7.83
CA THR A 4 20.12 -7.07 7.36
C THR A 4 20.20 -8.00 6.16
N LYS A 5 19.42 -9.08 6.20
CA LYS A 5 19.45 -10.13 5.17
C LYS A 5 18.81 -9.74 3.83
N ALA A 6 18.08 -8.61 3.78
CA ALA A 6 17.30 -8.21 2.61
C ALA A 6 17.62 -6.78 2.18
N ASP A 7 17.84 -6.61 0.87
CA ASP A 7 18.13 -5.31 0.25
C ASP A 7 16.89 -4.39 0.22
N TYR A 8 15.69 -4.98 0.20
CA TYR A 8 14.40 -4.28 0.12
C TYR A 8 13.46 -4.77 1.22
N LEU A 9 12.77 -3.82 1.84
CA LEU A 9 11.68 -4.10 2.77
C LEU A 9 10.44 -3.30 2.33
N PHE A 10 9.37 -4.03 2.03
CA PHE A 10 8.05 -3.48 1.79
C PHE A 10 7.15 -3.79 2.99
N GLU A 11 6.65 -2.75 3.65
CA GLU A 11 5.70 -2.89 4.74
C GLU A 11 4.33 -2.37 4.29
N VAL A 12 3.35 -3.26 4.31
CA VAL A 12 2.02 -3.02 3.76
C VAL A 12 1.00 -2.89 4.90
N SER A 13 0.19 -1.84 4.88
CA SER A 13 -0.91 -1.69 5.82
C SER A 13 -1.96 -0.70 5.33
N TRP A 14 -3.22 -0.98 5.69
CA TRP A 14 -4.34 -0.07 5.48
C TRP A 14 -4.16 1.30 6.13
N GLU A 15 -3.34 1.37 7.19
CA GLU A 15 -3.13 2.59 7.97
C GLU A 15 -1.90 3.41 7.53
N VAL A 16 -1.22 3.03 6.44
CA VAL A 16 -0.18 3.85 5.82
C VAL A 16 -0.81 5.09 5.20
N CYS A 17 -0.40 6.29 5.64
CA CYS A 17 -1.02 7.58 5.28
C CYS A 17 -2.54 7.66 5.55
N ASN A 18 -3.07 6.80 6.42
CA ASN A 18 -4.50 6.70 6.66
C ASN A 18 -4.77 6.40 8.14
N ARG A 19 -5.12 7.44 8.92
CA ARG A 19 -5.30 7.30 10.37
C ARG A 19 -6.68 6.72 10.70
N VAL A 20 -6.73 5.40 10.88
CA VAL A 20 -7.94 4.67 11.30
C VAL A 20 -7.89 4.28 12.77
N GLY A 21 -6.75 3.78 13.25
CA GLY A 21 -6.64 3.19 14.57
C GLY A 21 -5.21 3.16 15.12
N GLY A 22 -4.91 2.12 15.90
CA GLY A 22 -3.64 1.98 16.59
C GLY A 22 -2.47 1.63 15.67
N ILE A 23 -2.72 0.97 14.53
CA ILE A 23 -1.65 0.50 13.63
C ILE A 23 -0.93 1.69 13.02
N TYR A 24 -1.62 2.81 12.74
CA TYR A 24 -1.01 4.08 12.34
C TYR A 24 0.12 4.49 13.29
N THR A 25 -0.13 4.42 14.60
CA THR A 25 0.84 4.79 15.64
C THR A 25 2.00 3.81 15.68
N VAL A 26 1.72 2.51 15.52
CA VAL A 26 2.74 1.45 15.47
C VAL A 26 3.68 1.67 14.29
N ILE A 27 3.15 1.86 13.07
CA ILE A 27 3.95 2.11 11.86
C ILE A 27 4.76 3.39 12.03
N LYS A 28 4.13 4.48 12.47
CA LYS A 28 4.78 5.78 12.66
C LYS A 28 5.94 5.71 13.64
N SER A 29 5.76 5.05 14.79
CA SER A 29 6.79 4.94 15.83
C SER A 29 7.97 4.06 15.41
N LYS A 30 7.74 2.94 14.72
CA LYS A 30 8.81 2.01 14.33
C LYS A 30 9.53 2.37 13.04
N SER A 31 8.89 3.12 12.14
CA SER A 31 9.44 3.41 10.80
C SER A 31 10.83 4.06 10.83
N SER A 32 11.11 4.91 11.81
CA SER A 32 12.43 5.54 11.92
C SER A 32 13.57 4.53 12.19
N GLU A 33 13.29 3.45 12.90
CA GLU A 33 14.25 2.36 13.12
C GLU A 33 14.35 1.45 11.89
N MET A 34 13.21 1.18 11.22
CA MET A 34 13.23 0.42 9.96
C MET A 34 14.09 1.09 8.89
N MET A 35 14.03 2.42 8.79
CA MET A 35 14.90 3.20 7.89
C MET A 35 16.39 3.16 8.24
N ARG A 36 16.75 2.83 9.48
CA ARG A 36 18.15 2.65 9.90
C ARG A 36 18.66 1.25 9.59
N LEU A 37 17.78 0.26 9.70
CA LEU A 37 18.10 -1.15 9.46
C LEU A 37 18.12 -1.49 7.97
N TYR A 38 17.22 -0.90 7.18
CA TYR A 38 17.05 -1.23 5.76
C TYR A 38 17.40 -0.04 4.87
N LYS A 39 18.22 -0.30 3.86
CA LYS A 39 18.59 0.69 2.85
C LYS A 39 17.38 1.12 2.02
N ASN A 40 16.57 0.15 1.59
CA ASN A 40 15.38 0.39 0.77
C ASN A 40 14.12 -0.03 1.53
N TYR A 41 13.61 0.87 2.38
CA TYR A 41 12.37 0.69 3.13
C TYR A 41 11.22 1.47 2.49
N PHE A 42 10.15 0.76 2.15
CA PHE A 42 8.95 1.30 1.52
C PHE A 42 7.71 0.96 2.33
N LEU A 43 6.87 1.96 2.56
CA LEU A 43 5.53 1.78 3.09
C LEU A 43 4.53 1.69 1.94
N ILE A 44 3.59 0.75 2.01
CA ILE A 44 2.53 0.60 1.01
C ILE A 44 1.17 0.73 1.69
N GLY A 45 0.31 1.58 1.14
CA GLY A 45 -1.02 1.87 1.68
C GLY A 45 -2.06 2.17 0.60
N PRO A 46 -3.33 2.28 0.98
CA PRO A 46 -4.38 2.75 0.09
C PRO A 46 -4.24 4.25 -0.18
N TYR A 47 -4.52 4.67 -1.41
CA TYR A 47 -4.63 6.08 -1.76
C TYR A 47 -6.05 6.58 -1.46
N PHE A 48 -6.16 7.48 -0.48
CA PHE A 48 -7.41 8.20 -0.19
C PHE A 48 -7.21 9.69 -0.39
N GLU A 49 -7.80 10.27 -1.44
CA GLU A 49 -7.57 11.66 -1.84
C GLU A 49 -7.71 12.68 -0.69
N ARG A 50 -8.66 12.46 0.22
CA ARG A 50 -8.91 13.34 1.38
C ARG A 50 -7.79 13.30 2.43
N ASN A 51 -7.13 12.15 2.60
CA ASN A 51 -6.13 11.93 3.65
C ASN A 51 -4.72 12.25 3.15
N VAL A 52 -4.47 12.12 1.84
CA VAL A 52 -3.15 12.26 1.22
C VAL A 52 -2.73 13.74 1.05
N LYS A 53 -3.69 14.67 0.95
CA LYS A 53 -3.43 16.10 0.67
C LYS A 53 -2.55 16.82 1.71
N VAL A 54 -2.41 16.29 2.92
CA VAL A 54 -1.64 16.93 4.00
C VAL A 54 -0.33 16.20 4.29
N ASP A 55 -0.34 14.87 4.26
CA ASP A 55 0.72 14.06 4.85
C ASP A 55 1.63 13.36 3.83
N PHE A 56 1.41 13.57 2.54
CA PHE A 56 2.16 12.89 1.49
C PHE A 56 2.68 13.89 0.45
N VAL A 57 3.95 13.74 0.10
CA VAL A 57 4.57 14.49 -1.00
C VAL A 57 4.88 13.54 -2.14
N SER A 58 4.17 13.73 -3.25
CA SER A 58 4.38 12.98 -4.49
C SER A 58 5.76 13.24 -5.07
N MET A 59 6.37 12.18 -5.61
CA MET A 59 7.69 12.18 -6.24
C MET A 59 7.64 11.26 -7.47
N ASN A 60 8.59 11.44 -8.38
CA ASN A 60 8.78 10.47 -9.45
C ASN A 60 9.33 9.15 -8.86
N PRO A 61 8.79 7.99 -9.28
CA PRO A 61 9.32 6.71 -8.84
C PRO A 61 10.74 6.48 -9.38
N PRO A 62 11.56 5.69 -8.67
CA PRO A 62 12.83 5.15 -9.17
C PRO A 62 12.64 4.37 -10.48
N GLU A 63 13.71 4.27 -11.27
CA GLU A 63 13.66 3.62 -12.59
C GLU A 63 13.19 2.16 -12.49
N GLU A 64 13.60 1.45 -11.44
CA GLU A 64 13.21 0.06 -11.19
C GLU A 64 11.70 -0.14 -10.98
N PHE A 65 10.96 0.92 -10.62
CA PHE A 65 9.51 0.83 -10.37
C PHE A 65 8.65 1.32 -11.53
N LYS A 66 9.22 2.06 -12.50
CA LYS A 66 8.45 2.64 -13.61
C LYS A 66 7.69 1.58 -14.40
N LYS A 67 8.38 0.52 -14.82
CA LYS A 67 7.77 -0.55 -15.61
C LYS A 67 6.59 -1.19 -14.88
N VAL A 68 6.76 -1.57 -13.62
CA VAL A 68 5.68 -2.22 -12.85
C VAL A 68 4.52 -1.26 -12.58
N PHE A 69 4.77 0.04 -12.38
CA PHE A 69 3.70 1.02 -12.23
C PHE A 69 2.92 1.24 -13.53
N ASP A 70 3.60 1.26 -14.67
CA ASP A 70 2.95 1.35 -15.97
C ASP A 70 2.12 0.11 -16.27
N ASP A 71 2.66 -1.10 -16.02
CA ASP A 71 1.95 -2.36 -16.15
C ASP A 71 0.68 -2.38 -15.26
N LEU A 72 0.80 -2.01 -13.98
CA LEU A 72 -0.33 -1.92 -13.04
C LEU A 72 -1.38 -0.88 -13.49
N LYS A 73 -0.93 0.25 -14.06
CA LYS A 73 -1.84 1.27 -14.60
C LYS A 73 -2.66 0.74 -15.77
N HIS A 74 -2.09 -0.10 -16.63
CA HIS A 74 -2.83 -0.79 -17.69
C HIS A 74 -3.88 -1.76 -17.15
N GLU A 75 -3.67 -2.30 -15.95
CA GLU A 75 -4.63 -3.16 -15.24
C GLU A 75 -5.66 -2.38 -14.41
N GLY A 76 -5.60 -1.04 -14.40
CA GLY A 76 -6.53 -0.17 -13.67
C GLY A 76 -6.10 0.16 -12.23
N VAL A 77 -4.83 -0.08 -11.88
CA VAL A 77 -4.24 0.24 -10.58
C VAL A 77 -3.24 1.37 -10.72
N ILE A 78 -3.47 2.50 -10.05
CA ILE A 78 -2.58 3.65 -10.09
C ILE A 78 -1.70 3.66 -8.83
N CYS A 79 -0.38 3.71 -9.03
CA CYS A 79 0.59 3.82 -7.94
C CYS A 79 1.08 5.26 -7.79
N HIS A 80 0.91 5.83 -6.60
CA HIS A 80 1.41 7.15 -6.23
C HIS A 80 2.67 6.98 -5.37
N TYR A 81 3.84 7.34 -5.91
CA TYR A 81 5.10 7.27 -5.18
C TYR A 81 5.47 8.59 -4.53
N GLY A 82 6.06 8.55 -3.35
CA GLY A 82 6.38 9.76 -2.61
C GLY A 82 6.96 9.49 -1.23
N LYS A 83 6.73 10.43 -0.32
CA LYS A 83 7.16 10.35 1.08
C LYS A 83 6.04 10.70 2.04
N TRP A 84 5.95 9.95 3.14
CA TRP A 84 5.06 10.26 4.25
C TRP A 84 5.69 11.26 5.23
N LEU A 85 5.10 12.45 5.32
CA LEU A 85 5.66 13.60 6.04
C LEU A 85 5.55 13.53 7.57
N GLU A 86 4.55 12.83 8.11
CA GLU A 86 4.32 12.74 9.55
C GLU A 86 5.43 11.98 10.30
N ILE A 87 6.22 11.16 9.60
CA ILE A 87 7.22 10.28 10.18
C ILE A 87 8.60 10.94 10.10
N LYS A 88 9.33 10.95 11.22
CA LYS A 88 10.73 11.39 11.24
C LYS A 88 11.56 10.51 10.30
N GLY A 89 12.26 11.14 9.37
CA GLY A 89 13.01 10.45 8.30
C GLY A 89 12.27 10.42 6.96
N LYS A 90 10.95 10.64 6.96
CA LYS A 90 10.11 10.74 5.75
C LYS A 90 10.32 9.51 4.84
N PRO A 91 9.91 8.31 5.29
CA PRO A 91 10.11 7.07 4.54
C PRO A 91 9.47 7.16 3.16
N TYR A 92 10.02 6.40 2.21
CA TYR A 92 9.40 6.26 0.90
C TYR A 92 8.08 5.51 1.05
N THR A 93 7.07 5.98 0.32
CA THR A 93 5.71 5.47 0.41
C THR A 93 5.12 5.31 -0.98
N ILE A 94 4.42 4.19 -1.20
CA ILE A 94 3.65 3.88 -2.39
C ILE A 94 2.18 3.79 -1.97
N LEU A 95 1.35 4.68 -2.50
CA LEU A 95 -0.10 4.66 -2.25
C LEU A 95 -0.81 4.10 -3.47
N ILE A 96 -1.64 3.09 -3.27
CA ILE A 96 -2.30 2.32 -4.31
C ILE A 96 -3.75 2.78 -4.43
N GLU A 97 -4.12 3.24 -5.63
CA GLU A 97 -5.49 3.54 -6.01
C GLU A 97 -6.03 2.40 -6.89
N SER A 98 -6.92 1.59 -6.32
CA SER A 98 -7.48 0.37 -6.96
C SER A 98 -8.88 0.56 -7.54
N ASN A 99 -9.35 1.81 -7.70
CA ASN A 99 -10.70 2.12 -8.17
C ASN A 99 -11.00 1.52 -9.57
N GLY A 100 -9.98 1.35 -10.42
CA GLY A 100 -10.13 0.70 -11.73
C GLY A 100 -10.50 -0.78 -11.65
N LEU A 101 -10.30 -1.44 -10.50
CA LEU A 101 -10.64 -2.85 -10.28
C LEU A 101 -12.07 -3.08 -9.77
N LEU A 102 -12.81 -2.02 -9.42
CA LEU A 102 -14.16 -2.15 -8.84
C LEU A 102 -15.14 -2.92 -9.74
N SER A 103 -15.03 -2.74 -11.07
CA SER A 103 -15.83 -3.48 -12.05
C SER A 103 -15.53 -4.99 -12.06
N ARG A 104 -14.33 -5.39 -11.61
CA ARG A 104 -13.85 -6.77 -11.52
C ARG A 104 -14.03 -7.38 -10.13
N LYS A 105 -14.68 -6.69 -9.20
CA LYS A 105 -14.89 -7.15 -7.82
C LYS A 105 -15.39 -8.59 -7.72
N ASN A 106 -16.42 -8.95 -8.50
CA ASN A 106 -17.01 -10.29 -8.42
C ASN A 106 -16.07 -11.36 -8.98
N GLU A 107 -15.26 -11.03 -10.00
CA GLU A 107 -14.21 -11.90 -10.54
C GLU A 107 -13.14 -12.17 -9.47
N ILE A 108 -12.66 -11.11 -8.81
CA ILE A 108 -11.68 -11.17 -7.73
C ILE A 108 -12.17 -12.05 -6.57
N LYS A 109 -13.40 -11.82 -6.10
CA LYS A 109 -14.03 -12.63 -5.04
C LYS A 109 -14.21 -14.09 -5.47
N GLY A 110 -14.56 -14.33 -6.73
CA GLY A 110 -14.62 -15.67 -7.31
C GLY A 110 -13.27 -16.40 -7.22
N LYS A 111 -12.17 -15.73 -7.57
CA LYS A 111 -10.81 -16.28 -7.44
C LYS A 111 -10.44 -16.61 -5.99
N PHE A 112 -10.81 -15.75 -5.03
CA PHE A 112 -10.56 -16.06 -3.61
C PHE A 112 -11.33 -17.28 -3.12
N TRP A 113 -12.54 -17.50 -3.61
CA TRP A 113 -13.26 -18.75 -3.38
C TRP A 113 -12.56 -19.95 -4.04
N GLU A 114 -12.23 -19.86 -5.32
CA GLU A 114 -11.62 -20.95 -6.08
C GLU A 114 -10.26 -21.40 -5.51
N TYR A 115 -9.43 -20.44 -5.09
CA TYR A 115 -8.08 -20.74 -4.60
C TYR A 115 -8.02 -21.02 -3.10
N TYR A 116 -8.87 -20.37 -2.30
CA TYR A 116 -8.75 -20.37 -0.84
C TYR A 116 -10.04 -20.72 -0.09
N ASN A 117 -11.15 -20.98 -0.79
CA ASN A 117 -12.48 -21.26 -0.22
C ASN A 117 -13.00 -20.14 0.69
N ILE A 118 -12.69 -18.88 0.38
CA ILE A 118 -13.19 -17.71 1.11
C ILE A 118 -14.61 -17.37 0.60
N ASP A 119 -15.64 -17.76 1.35
CA ASP A 119 -17.03 -17.39 1.03
C ASP A 119 -17.28 -15.91 1.40
N SER A 120 -17.66 -15.14 0.39
CA SER A 120 -17.93 -13.71 0.51
C SER A 120 -19.25 -13.29 -0.13
N ILE A 121 -20.18 -14.24 -0.36
CA ILE A 121 -21.45 -14.00 -1.05
C ILE A 121 -22.37 -13.02 -0.30
N ARG A 122 -22.26 -12.97 1.04
CA ARG A 122 -22.98 -12.05 1.92
C ARG A 122 -22.11 -10.93 2.50
N ALA A 123 -20.85 -10.85 2.07
CA ALA A 123 -19.91 -9.88 2.61
C ALA A 123 -20.25 -8.46 2.13
N GLY A 124 -20.06 -7.48 3.01
CA GLY A 124 -20.31 -6.07 2.75
C GLY A 124 -19.11 -5.35 2.14
N TRP A 125 -19.23 -4.01 2.09
CA TRP A 125 -18.17 -3.15 1.57
C TRP A 125 -16.88 -3.21 2.39
N ASP A 126 -17.01 -3.44 3.68
CA ASP A 126 -15.93 -3.67 4.65
C ASP A 126 -15.06 -4.90 4.34
N PHE A 127 -15.57 -5.84 3.54
CA PHE A 127 -14.79 -6.93 2.97
C PHE A 127 -14.39 -6.65 1.52
N ASP A 128 -15.31 -6.13 0.72
CA ASP A 128 -15.11 -5.90 -0.71
C ASP A 128 -13.96 -4.94 -0.99
N GLU A 129 -13.91 -3.80 -0.30
CA GLU A 129 -12.90 -2.76 -0.50
C GLU A 129 -11.47 -3.26 -0.21
N PRO A 130 -11.15 -3.82 0.98
CA PRO A 130 -9.81 -4.34 1.24
C PRO A 130 -9.47 -5.57 0.37
N SER A 131 -10.47 -6.35 -0.05
CA SER A 131 -10.27 -7.48 -0.97
C SER A 131 -9.83 -7.01 -2.35
N ILE A 132 -10.46 -5.96 -2.89
CA ILE A 132 -10.09 -5.37 -4.18
C ILE A 132 -8.73 -4.67 -4.09
N TRP A 133 -8.45 -4.00 -2.97
CA TRP A 133 -7.17 -3.32 -2.76
C TRP A 133 -5.99 -4.28 -2.59
N SER A 134 -6.20 -5.49 -2.05
CA SER A 134 -5.14 -6.45 -1.77
C SER A 134 -4.94 -7.55 -2.83
N TYR A 135 -5.82 -7.61 -3.84
CA TYR A 135 -5.76 -8.56 -4.97
C TYR A 135 -4.60 -8.25 -5.92
#